data_AF-A0A0U4NT18-F1
#
_entry.id   AF-A0A0U4NT18-F1
#
_cell.length_a   1.000
_cell.length_b   1.000
_cell.length_c   1.000
_cell.angle_alpha   90.00
_cell.angle_beta   90.00
_cell.angle_gamma   90.00
#
_symmetry.space_group_name_H-M   'P 1'
#
loop_
_entity.id
_entity.type
_entity.pdbx_description
1 polymer ?
#
loop_
_entity_poly.entity_id
_entity_poly.type
_entity_poly.pdbx_seq_one_letter_code
_entity_poly.pdbx_strand_id
1 'polypeptide(L)' 'MRLWVPHDERRPQPEPLATNDRLAYLVGIALWLVAIAAVAVMALTGVTADTLGMLVTAGIGIALGTLGLIVVSRPRR' A
#
# COMPACT_ATOMS: atom_id res chain seq x y z
N MET A 1 11.22 -32.23 -12.19
CA MET A 1 10.05 -31.32 -12.10
C MET A 1 9.78 -30.77 -13.49
N ARG A 2 8.53 -30.75 -13.95
CA ARG A 2 8.19 -30.17 -15.27
C ARG A 2 8.17 -28.65 -15.11
N LEU A 3 9.18 -27.95 -15.67
CA LEU A 3 9.36 -26.50 -15.50
C LEU A 3 8.40 -25.67 -16.35
N TRP A 4 7.67 -26.29 -17.27
CA TRP A 4 6.72 -25.64 -18.17
C TRP A 4 5.54 -26.57 -18.44
N VAL A 5 4.34 -25.98 -18.54
CA VAL A 5 3.08 -26.67 -18.85
C VAL A 5 2.40 -25.93 -20.02
N PRO A 6 2.16 -26.63 -21.15
CA PRO A 6 1.36 -26.13 -22.27
C PRO A 6 0.03 -25.55 -21.81
N HIS A 7 -0.48 -24.51 -22.49
CA HIS A 7 -1.64 -23.74 -22.04
C HIS A 7 -2.92 -24.60 -21.95
N ASP A 8 -3.05 -25.53 -22.89
CA ASP A 8 -4.06 -26.58 -23.04
C ASP A 8 -4.01 -27.66 -21.93
N GLU A 9 -2.87 -27.86 -21.29
CA GLU A 9 -2.72 -28.76 -20.14
C GLU A 9 -2.90 -28.03 -18.79
N ARG A 10 -3.14 -26.70 -18.79
CA ARG A 10 -3.34 -25.95 -17.54
C ARG A 10 -4.74 -26.21 -17.00
N ARG A 11 -4.83 -26.33 -15.67
CA ARG A 11 -6.13 -26.36 -14.99
C ARG A 11 -6.86 -25.04 -15.24
N PRO A 12 -8.20 -25.04 -15.28
CA PRO A 12 -8.98 -23.82 -15.32
C PRO A 12 -8.51 -22.83 -14.24
N GLN A 13 -8.48 -21.55 -14.58
CA GLN A 13 -8.07 -20.52 -13.64
C GLN A 13 -9.00 -20.56 -12.43
N PRO A 14 -8.47 -20.62 -11.18
CA PRO A 14 -9.32 -20.59 -10.00
C PRO A 14 -10.09 -19.28 -9.95
N GLU A 15 -11.25 -19.31 -9.29
CA GLU A 15 -11.98 -18.09 -9.01
C GLU A 15 -11.13 -17.14 -8.16
N PRO A 16 -11.30 -15.81 -8.34
CA PRO A 16 -10.62 -14.83 -7.50
C PRO A 16 -10.87 -15.12 -6.02
N LEU A 17 -9.80 -15.15 -5.23
CA LEU A 17 -9.91 -15.33 -3.79
C LEU A 17 -10.66 -14.15 -3.18
N ALA A 18 -11.58 -14.42 -2.25
CA ALA A 18 -12.25 -13.38 -1.49
C ALA A 18 -11.24 -12.72 -0.53
N THR A 19 -10.74 -11.55 -0.91
CA THR A 19 -9.80 -10.74 -0.10
C THR A 19 -10.46 -9.47 0.42
N ASN A 20 -9.95 -8.94 1.54
CA ASN A 20 -10.32 -7.63 2.04
C ASN A 20 -9.28 -6.58 1.61
N ASP A 21 -9.39 -6.14 0.37
CA ASP A 21 -8.43 -5.20 -0.22
C ASP A 21 -8.44 -3.85 0.49
N ARG A 22 -9.61 -3.42 1.02
CA ARG A 22 -9.73 -2.17 1.78
C ARG A 22 -8.84 -2.16 3.01
N LEU A 23 -8.75 -3.29 3.71
CA LEU A 23 -7.91 -3.43 4.89
C LEU A 23 -6.44 -3.18 4.56
N ALA A 24 -5.95 -3.69 3.43
CA ALA A 24 -4.56 -3.49 3.02
C ALA A 24 -4.23 -2.00 2.84
N TYR A 25 -5.11 -1.24 2.18
CA TYR A 25 -4.94 0.21 2.04
C TYR A 25 -5.00 0.94 3.38
N LEU A 26 -5.94 0.58 4.26
CA LEU A 26 -6.06 1.20 5.58
C LEU A 26 -4.81 0.97 6.45
N VAL A 27 -4.27 -0.25 6.45
CA VAL A 27 -3.02 -0.56 7.17
C VAL A 27 -1.85 0.24 6.59
N GLY A 28 -1.74 0.32 5.26
CA GLY A 28 -0.69 1.11 4.60
C GLY A 28 -0.77 2.60 4.94
N ILE A 29 -1.97 3.19 4.91
CA ILE A 29 -2.20 4.58 5.31
C ILE A 29 -1.82 4.78 6.79
N ALA A 30 -2.24 3.87 7.68
CA ALA A 30 -1.90 3.95 9.10
C ALA A 30 -0.39 3.92 9.34
N LEU A 31 0.35 3.07 8.62
CA LEU A 31 1.82 3.02 8.69
C LEU A 31 2.46 4.33 8.22
N TRP A 32 1.93 4.97 7.17
CA TRP A 32 2.43 6.28 6.75
C TRP A 32 2.14 7.39 7.75
N LEU A 33 0.98 7.36 8.43
CA LEU A 33 0.69 8.29 9.52
C LEU A 33 1.68 8.11 10.70
N VAL A 34 2.02 6.86 11.03
CA VAL A 34 3.06 6.55 12.03
C VAL A 34 4.42 7.09 11.58
N ALA A 35 4.77 6.98 10.30
CA ALA A 35 6.01 7.55 9.77
C ALA A 35 6.05 9.08 9.89
N ILE A 36 4.94 9.78 9.63
CA ILE A 36 4.85 11.24 9.85
C ILE A 36 5.07 11.58 11.34
N ALA A 37 4.47 10.81 12.25
CA ALA A 37 4.69 11.01 13.68
C ALA A 37 6.17 10.82 14.07
N ALA A 38 6.85 9.83 13.50
CA ALA A 38 8.27 9.61 13.71
C ALA A 38 9.12 10.80 13.21
N VAL A 39 8.81 11.32 12.01
CA VAL A 39 9.48 12.52 11.46
C VAL A 39 9.27 13.73 12.37
N ALA A 40 8.05 13.91 12.90
CA ALA A 40 7.77 14.99 13.85
C ALA A 40 8.61 14.86 15.13
N VAL A 41 8.75 13.65 15.70
CA VAL A 41 9.60 13.39 16.86
C VAL A 41 11.07 13.69 16.56
N MET A 42 11.57 13.29 15.38
CA MET A 42 12.94 13.60 14.96
C MET A 42 13.19 15.11 14.87
N ALA A 43 12.25 15.85 14.28
CA ALA A 43 12.35 17.31 14.18
C ALA A 43 12.35 17.99 15.56
N LEU A 44 11.51 17.52 16.49
CA LEU A 44 11.43 18.04 17.86
C LEU A 44 12.66 17.72 18.72
N THR A 45 13.36 16.63 18.42
CA THR A 45 14.55 16.17 19.17
C THR A 45 15.86 16.66 18.56
N GLY A 46 15.81 17.50 17.52
CA GLY A 46 16.99 18.12 16.91
C GLY A 46 17.79 17.18 16.02
N VAL A 47 17.21 16.08 15.55
CA VAL A 47 17.87 15.18 14.59
C VAL A 47 17.99 15.89 13.25
N THR A 48 19.21 16.14 12.80
CA THR A 48 19.47 16.73 11.47
C THR A 48 19.17 15.70 10.38
N ALA A 49 18.05 15.89 9.67
CA ALA A 49 17.61 15.07 8.57
C ALA A 49 16.84 15.91 7.54
N ASP A 50 16.69 15.38 6.31
CA ASP A 50 15.84 15.98 5.28
C ASP A 50 14.34 15.80 5.63
N THR A 51 13.87 16.65 6.55
CA THR A 51 12.51 16.61 7.08
C THR A 51 11.49 16.83 5.96
N LEU A 52 11.79 17.73 5.01
CA LEU A 52 10.88 18.02 3.91
C LEU A 52 10.74 16.82 2.96
N GLY A 53 11.86 16.22 2.53
CA GLY A 53 11.83 15.04 1.66
C GLY A 53 11.12 13.84 2.29
N MET A 54 11.30 13.63 3.60
CA MET A 54 10.60 12.59 4.36
C MET A 54 9.09 12.85 4.41
N LEU A 55 8.67 14.09 4.70
CA LEU A 55 7.25 14.47 4.74
C LEU A 55 6.59 14.35 3.36
N VAL A 56 7.27 14.77 2.29
CA VAL A 56 6.77 14.64 0.91
C VAL A 56 6.58 13.16 0.56
N THR A 57 7.55 12.31 0.88
CA THR A 57 7.48 10.86 0.62
C THR A 57 6.30 10.23 1.36
N ALA A 58 6.15 10.52 2.66
CA ALA A 58 5.02 10.02 3.44
C ALA A 58 3.67 10.55 2.92
N GLY A 59 3.62 11.83 2.53
CA GLY A 59 2.46 12.46 1.93
C GLY A 59 2.03 11.78 0.61
N ILE A 60 2.99 11.46 -0.27
CA ILE A 60 2.73 10.68 -1.50
C ILE A 60 2.18 9.30 -1.16
N GLY A 61 2.76 8.63 -0.17
CA GLY A 61 2.28 7.33 0.32
C GLY A 61 0.83 7.36 0.78
N ILE A 62 0.45 8.38 1.56
CA ILE A 62 -0.94 8.59 2.01
C ILE A 62 -1.86 8.89 0.82
N ALA A 63 -1.43 9.76 -0.10
CA ALA A 63 -2.21 10.12 -1.29
C ALA A 63 -2.50 8.88 -2.17
N LEU A 64 -1.48 8.06 -2.45
CA LEU A 64 -1.65 6.82 -3.21
C LEU A 64 -2.52 5.81 -2.45
N GLY A 65 -2.33 5.68 -1.14
CA GLY A 65 -3.15 4.80 -0.30
C GLY A 65 -4.63 5.19 -0.30
N THR A 66 -4.93 6.49 -0.17
CA THR A 66 -6.30 7.01 -0.21
C THR A 66 -6.93 6.88 -1.59
N LEU A 67 -6.19 7.16 -2.67
CA LEU A 67 -6.66 6.92 -4.03
C LEU A 67 -7.00 5.44 -4.26
N GLY A 68 -6.12 4.53 -3.85
CA GLY A 68 -6.35 3.09 -3.95
C GLY A 68 -7.57 2.64 -3.14
N LEU A 69 -7.73 3.17 -1.92
CA LEU A 69 -8.90 2.89 -1.08
C LEU A 69 -10.21 3.35 -1.75
N ILE A 70 -10.21 4.54 -2.37
CA ILE A 70 -11.38 5.04 -3.12
C ILE A 70 -11.70 4.09 -4.28
N VAL A 71 -10.70 3.72 -5.07
CA VAL A 71 -10.87 2.83 -6.24
C VAL A 71 -11.46 1.49 -5.81
N VAL A 72 -10.89 0.85 -4.78
CA VAL A 72 -11.34 -0.48 -4.36
C VAL A 72 -12.66 -0.45 -3.57
N SER A 73 -13.03 0.72 -3.04
CA SER A 73 -14.30 0.89 -2.33
C SER A 73 -15.48 1.12 -3.28
N ARG A 74 -15.24 1.45 -4.55
CA ARG A 74 -16.30 1.62 -5.54
C ARG A 74 -16.99 0.27 -5.81
N PRO A 75 -18.33 0.24 -5.93
CA PRO A 75 -19.04 -0.94 -6.38
C PRO A 75 -18.50 -1.36 -7.75
N ARG A 76 -18.09 -2.64 -7.88
CA ARG A 76 -17.81 -3.23 -9.19
C ARG A 76 -19.15 -3.34 -9.92
N ARG A 77 -19.29 -2.66 -11.07
CA ARG A 77 -20.46 -2.77 -11.95
C ARG A 77 -20.42 -4.08 -12.72
#